data_AF-A0A4R6LBB4-F1
#
_entry.id   AF-A0A4R6LBB4-F1
#
_cell.length_a   1.000
_cell.length_b   1.000
_cell.length_c   1.000
_cell.angle_alpha   90.00
_cell.angle_beta   90.00
_cell.angle_gamma   90.00
#
_symmetry.space_group_name_H-M   'P 1'
#
loop_
_entity.id
_entity.type
_entity.pdbx_description
1 polymer ?
#
loop_
_entity_poly.entity_id
_entity_poly.type
_entity_poly.pdbx_seq_one_letter_code
_entity_poly.pdbx_strand_id
1 'polypeptide(L)'
;MENLINQENLEDIREFIENKIADVPASYILCGAIGSILLSSYLSKIGKKQASSIIGKLSIPIAAIGIAKYKDLIKSELEFFEEPNVQNA
;
A
#
# COMPACT_ATOMS: atom_id res chain seq x y z
N MET A 1 -24.29 21.23 3.60
CA MET A 1 -23.19 20.81 2.70
C MET A 1 -23.36 19.33 2.51
N GLU A 2 -23.59 18.87 1.29
CA GLU A 2 -23.50 17.44 0.98
C GLU A 2 -22.05 17.00 1.19
N ASN A 3 -21.85 15.89 1.89
CA ASN A 3 -20.54 15.27 2.01
C ASN A 3 -20.14 14.77 0.62
N LEU A 4 -19.09 15.35 0.05
CA LEU A 4 -18.45 14.87 -1.19
C LEU A 4 -17.89 13.44 -1.05
N ILE A 5 -17.85 12.92 0.17
CA ILE A 5 -17.50 11.54 0.52
C ILE A 5 -18.82 10.76 0.73
N ASN A 6 -19.45 10.35 -0.37
CA ASN A 6 -20.45 9.28 -0.35
C ASN A 6 -19.75 7.93 -0.56
N GLN A 7 -20.33 6.83 -0.07
CA GLN A 7 -19.73 5.48 -0.17
C GLN A 7 -19.40 5.09 -1.62
N GLU A 8 -20.22 5.52 -2.57
CA GLU A 8 -20.00 5.31 -4.02
C GLU A 8 -18.69 5.92 -4.50
N ASN A 9 -18.42 7.20 -4.16
CA ASN A 9 -17.15 7.86 -4.50
C ASN A 9 -15.93 7.19 -3.82
N LEU A 10 -16.10 6.57 -2.65
CA LEU A 10 -15.00 5.88 -1.97
C LEU A 10 -14.65 4.56 -2.66
N GLU A 11 -15.65 3.83 -3.17
CA GLU A 11 -15.44 2.61 -3.95
C GLU A 11 -14.70 2.93 -5.25
N ASP A 12 -15.09 3.99 -5.97
CA ASP A 12 -14.41 4.43 -7.19
C ASP A 12 -12.96 4.84 -6.94
N ILE A 13 -12.70 5.57 -5.85
CA ILE A 13 -11.34 5.96 -5.45
C ILE A 13 -10.51 4.73 -5.11
N ARG A 14 -11.11 3.75 -4.41
CA ARG A 14 -10.44 2.50 -4.06
C ARG A 14 -10.09 1.71 -5.31
N GLU A 15 -11.05 1.48 -6.21
CA GLU A 15 -10.84 0.75 -7.46
C GLU A 15 -9.77 1.45 -8.32
N PHE A 16 -9.81 2.78 -8.40
CA PHE A 16 -8.78 3.56 -9.08
C PHE A 16 -7.39 3.34 -8.46
N ILE A 17 -7.29 3.36 -7.13
CA ILE A 17 -6.03 3.11 -6.43
C ILE A 17 -5.56 1.67 -6.68
N GLU A 18 -6.42 0.67 -6.50
CA GLU A 18 -6.13 -0.75 -6.72
C GLU A 18 -5.62 -1.00 -8.14
N ASN A 19 -6.30 -0.44 -9.16
CA ASN A 19 -5.88 -0.52 -10.56
C ASN A 19 -4.50 0.12 -10.80
N LYS A 20 -4.21 1.24 -10.13
CA LYS A 20 -2.91 1.91 -10.26
C LYS A 20 -1.76 1.17 -9.57
N ILE A 21 -2.04 0.46 -8.49
CA ILE A 21 -1.02 -0.28 -7.74
C ILE A 21 -0.93 -1.76 -8.10
N ALA A 22 -1.87 -2.28 -8.90
CA ALA A 22 -1.93 -3.69 -9.31
C ALA A 22 -0.60 -4.16 -9.93
N ASP A 23 -0.04 -3.34 -10.82
CA ASP A 23 1.20 -3.66 -11.52
C ASP A 23 2.48 -3.33 -10.73
N VAL A 24 2.35 -2.69 -9.54
CA VAL A 24 3.51 -2.28 -8.73
C VAL A 24 3.86 -3.37 -7.73
N PRO A 25 5.06 -3.99 -7.78
CA PRO A 25 5.49 -4.97 -6.78
C PRO A 25 5.32 -4.47 -5.35
N ALA A 26 4.82 -5.34 -4.45
CA ALA A 26 4.59 -4.97 -3.05
C ALA A 26 5.88 -4.48 -2.36
N SER A 27 7.04 -5.04 -2.72
CA SER A 27 8.36 -4.61 -2.25
C SER A 27 8.68 -3.15 -2.58
N TYR A 28 8.27 -2.64 -3.74
CA TYR A 28 8.46 -1.25 -4.11
C TYR A 28 7.53 -0.31 -3.34
N ILE A 29 6.29 -0.72 -3.07
CA ILE A 29 5.37 0.04 -2.22
C ILE A 29 5.93 0.15 -0.79
N LEU A 30 6.43 -0.96 -0.24
CA LEU A 30 7.09 -0.99 1.07
C LEU A 30 8.36 -0.13 1.10
N CYS A 31 9.17 -0.16 0.04
CA CYS A 31 10.33 0.72 -0.09
C CYS A 31 9.91 2.20 -0.12
N GLY A 32 8.81 2.52 -0.80
CA GLY A 32 8.22 3.86 -0.80
C GLY A 32 7.75 4.29 0.59
N ALA A 33 7.18 3.38 1.38
CA ALA A 33 6.82 3.64 2.77
C ALA A 33 8.05 3.96 3.62
N ILE A 34 9.10 3.14 3.53
CA ILE A 34 10.37 3.36 4.26
C ILE A 34 11.00 4.69 3.85
N GLY A 35 11.07 4.97 2.55
CA GLY A 35 11.59 6.23 2.01
C GLY A 35 10.80 7.44 2.54
N SER A 36 9.47 7.33 2.63
CA SER A 36 8.61 8.38 3.18
C SER A 36 8.86 8.62 4.67
N ILE A 37 9.05 7.56 5.46
CA ILE A 37 9.40 7.66 6.89
C ILE A 37 10.75 8.36 7.06
N LEU A 38 11.76 7.94 6.29
CA LEU A 38 13.10 8.53 6.33
C LEU A 38 13.07 10.01 5.91
N LEU A 39 12.33 10.33 4.84
CA LEU A 39 12.15 11.70 4.37
C LEU A 39 11.43 12.56 5.41
N SER A 40 10.36 12.05 6.04
CA SER A 40 9.66 12.75 7.12
C SER A 40 10.59 13.06 8.30
N SER A 41 11.44 12.09 8.67
CA SER A 41 12.44 12.25 9.74
C SER A 41 13.47 13.33 9.38
N TYR A 42 13.99 13.30 8.14
CA TYR A 42 14.91 14.33 7.65
C TYR A 42 14.26 15.72 7.63
N LEU A 43 13.04 15.86 7.12
CA LEU A 43 12.28 17.11 7.10
C LEU A 43 12.05 17.65 8.51
N SER A 44 11.81 16.77 9.49
CA SER A 44 11.71 17.15 10.90
C SER A 44 13.01 17.76 11.41
N LYS A 45 14.16 17.12 11.12
CA LYS A 45 15.49 17.59 11.54
C LYS A 45 15.85 18.97 10.98
N ILE A 46 15.49 19.27 9.73
CA ILE A 46 15.77 20.57 9.11
C ILE A 46 14.70 21.64 9.42
N GLY A 47 13.80 21.38 10.38
CA GLY A 47 12.79 22.34 10.84
C GLY A 47 11.54 22.47 9.95
N LYS A 48 11.40 21.64 8.91
CA LYS A 48 10.22 21.63 8.01
C LYS A 48 9.06 20.82 8.61
N LYS A 49 8.55 21.29 9.75
CA LYS A 49 7.54 20.57 10.57
C LYS A 49 6.24 20.22 9.82
N GLN A 50 5.70 21.13 8.99
CA GLN A 50 4.47 20.86 8.24
C GLN A 50 4.67 19.76 7.19
N ALA A 51 5.72 19.86 6.37
CA ALA A 51 6.03 18.85 5.36
C ALA A 51 6.34 17.50 5.99
N SER A 52 7.12 17.48 7.09
CA SER A 52 7.38 16.26 7.87
C SER A 52 6.08 15.59 8.34
N SER A 53 5.13 16.36 8.87
CA SER A 53 3.83 15.85 9.34
C SER A 53 2.99 15.26 8.20
N ILE A 54 2.91 15.94 7.06
CA ILE A 54 2.16 15.47 5.89
C ILE A 54 2.75 14.16 5.36
N ILE A 55 4.06 14.14 5.12
CA ILE A 55 4.76 12.96 4.58
C ILE A 55 4.72 11.79 5.58
N GLY A 56 4.89 12.08 6.88
CA GLY A 56 4.79 11.06 7.91
C GLY A 56 3.39 10.44 7.97
N LYS A 57 2.33 11.25 7.91
CA LYS A 57 0.95 10.75 7.87
C LYS A 57 0.66 9.93 6.61
N LEU A 58 1.25 10.29 5.46
CA LEU A 58 1.13 9.53 4.21
C LEU A 58 1.89 8.19 4.26
N SER A 59 2.99 8.10 5.02
CA SER A 59 3.75 6.85 5.11
C SER A 59 2.95 5.69 5.71
N ILE A 60 2.00 5.99 6.60
CA ILE A 60 1.15 4.98 7.27
C ILE A 60 0.25 4.24 6.27
N PRO A 61 -0.61 4.91 5.46
CA PRO A 61 -1.43 4.24 4.46
C PRO A 61 -0.59 3.57 3.37
N ILE A 62 0.54 4.16 2.96
CA ILE A 62 1.46 3.53 1.99
C ILE A 62 1.99 2.19 2.56
N ALA A 63 2.42 2.18 3.82
CA ALA A 63 2.87 0.96 4.50
C ALA A 63 1.73 -0.07 4.60
N ALA A 64 0.53 0.37 4.98
CA ALA A 64 -0.63 -0.53 5.10
C ALA A 64 -0.96 -1.23 3.77
N ILE A 65 -0.99 -0.47 2.66
CA ILE A 65 -1.19 -1.01 1.32
C ILE A 65 -0.08 -1.99 0.95
N GLY A 66 1.18 -1.63 1.18
CA GLY A 66 2.33 -2.48 0.88
C GLY A 66 2.29 -3.80 1.66
N ILE A 67 1.93 -3.77 2.94
CA ILE A 67 1.81 -4.96 3.79
C ILE A 67 0.65 -5.84 3.33
N ALA A 68 -0.52 -5.25 3.05
CA ALA A 68 -1.68 -6.00 2.57
C ALA A 68 -1.35 -6.76 1.28
N LYS A 69 -0.79 -6.05 0.29
CA LYS A 69 -0.39 -6.68 -0.97
C LYS A 69 0.70 -7.74 -0.79
N TYR A 70 1.66 -7.52 0.12
CA TYR A 70 2.70 -8.50 0.40
C TYR A 70 2.14 -9.79 1.03
N LYS A 71 1.14 -9.67 1.91
CA LYS A 71 0.44 -10.83 2.47
C LYS A 71 -0.33 -11.60 1.40
N ASP A 72 -1.01 -10.91 0.49
CA ASP A 72 -1.74 -11.55 -0.60
C ASP A 72 -0.80 -12.32 -1.53
N LEU A 73 0.37 -11.77 -1.84
CA LEU A 73 1.41 -12.46 -2.62
C LEU A 73 1.87 -13.76 -1.92
N ILE A 74 2.16 -13.71 -0.62
CA ILE A 74 2.55 -14.90 0.14
C ILE A 74 1.43 -15.94 0.15
N LYS A 75 0.18 -15.51 0.32
CA LYS A 75 -0.98 -16.40 0.35
C LYS A 75 -1.19 -17.08 -1.01
N SER A 76 -1.12 -16.34 -2.10
CA SER A 76 -1.22 -16.89 -3.46
C SER A 76 -0.07 -17.83 -3.79
N GLU A 77 1.14 -17.55 -3.31
CA GLU A 77 2.28 -18.43 -3.47
C GLU A 77 2.08 -19.75 -2.70
N LEU A 78 1.59 -19.69 -1.45
CA LEU A 78 1.24 -20.87 -0.67
C LEU A 78 0.12 -21.71 -1.30
N GLU A 79 -0.94 -21.06 -1.81
CA GLU A 79 -2.05 -21.74 -2.50
C GLU A 79 -1.60 -22.39 -3.82
N PHE A 80 -0.69 -21.76 -4.57
CA PHE A 80 -0.07 -22.37 -5.76
C PHE A 80 0.75 -23.62 -5.43
N PHE A 81 1.39 -23.67 -4.25
CA PHE A 81 2.13 -24.86 -3.79
C PHE A 81 1.24 -25.93 -3.11
N GLU A 82 0.00 -25.59 -2.73
CA GLU A 82 -0.97 -26.52 -2.13
C GLU A 82 -1.92 -27.17 -3.15
N GLU A 83 -1.92 -26.76 -4.43
CA GLU A 83 -2.65 -27.50 -5.47
C GLU A 83 -2.08 -28.93 -5.59
N PRO A 84 -2.90 -29.97 -5.32
CA PRO A 84 -2.41 -31.32 -5.28
C PRO A 84 -2.19 -31.79 -6.72
N ASN A 85 -0.99 -32.31 -6.97
CA ASN A 85 -0.65 -33.17 -8.10
C ASN A 85 -1.59 -34.39 -8.12
N VAL A 86 -2.80 -34.22 -8.67
CA VAL A 86 -3.77 -35.31 -8.91
C VAL A 86 -4.12 -35.32 -10.40
N GLN A 87 -3.12 -35.51 -11.24
CA GLN A 87 -3.29 -36.08 -12.57
C GLN A 87 -1.99 -36.81 -12.89
N ASN A 88 -1.92 -38.10 -12.52
CA ASN A 88 -1.16 -39.19 -13.17
C ASN A 88 -1.10 -40.40 -12.22
N ALA A 89 -2.14 -41.24 -12.23
CA ALA A 89 -2.10 -42.64 -11.83
C ALA A 89 -3.14 -43.42 -12.64
#